data_AF-A0A105TSK8-F1
#
_entry.id   AF-A0A105TSK8-F1
#
_cell.length_a   1.000
_cell.length_b   1.000
_cell.length_c   1.000
_cell.angle_alpha   90.00
_cell.angle_beta   90.00
_cell.angle_gamma   90.00
#
_symmetry.space_group_name_H-M   'P 1'
#
loop_
_entity.id
_entity.type
_entity.pdbx_description
1 polymer ?
#
loop_
_entity_poly.entity_id
_entity_poly.type
_entity_poly.pdbx_seq_one_letter_code
_entity_poly.pdbx_strand_id
1 'polypeptide(L)'
;MREKEQKKILTDLLEVINKILKSGFKNRQHRLVDTVEQVQIQNYEIVEDENDRDLIYVHNILVTTRVFVIFSEDAKSSDNIILKNQKPIPFRYNKDIDNYEIEEETVFFFDATTF
;
A
#
# COMPACT_ATOMS: atom_id res chain seq x y z
N MET A 1 -9.57 1.10 -19.01
CA MET A 1 -9.89 0.41 -17.74
C MET A 1 -11.33 0.68 -17.29
N ARG A 2 -12.05 -0.35 -16.83
CA ARG A 2 -13.42 -0.27 -16.27
C ARG A 2 -13.37 0.20 -14.81
N GLU A 3 -14.43 0.86 -14.33
CA GLU A 3 -14.52 1.34 -12.93
C GLU A 3 -14.39 0.20 -11.89
N LYS A 4 -14.93 -0.99 -12.22
CA LYS A 4 -14.82 -2.19 -11.38
C LYS A 4 -13.37 -2.63 -11.18
N GLU A 5 -12.54 -2.53 -12.21
CA GLU A 5 -11.12 -2.90 -12.16
C GLU A 5 -10.34 -1.92 -11.28
N GLN A 6 -10.58 -0.62 -11.45
CA GLN A 6 -9.97 0.40 -10.59
C GLN A 6 -10.33 0.21 -9.11
N LYS A 7 -11.59 -0.12 -8.83
CA LYS A 7 -12.05 -0.44 -7.47
C LYS A 7 -11.30 -1.65 -6.90
N LYS A 8 -11.15 -2.73 -7.68
CA LYS A 8 -10.39 -3.92 -7.26
C LYS A 8 -8.92 -3.59 -6.96
N ILE A 9 -8.26 -2.85 -7.85
CA ILE A 9 -6.87 -2.42 -7.66
C ILE A 9 -6.71 -1.64 -6.34
N LEU A 10 -7.61 -0.69 -6.08
CA LEU A 10 -7.58 0.09 -4.83
C LEU A 10 -7.83 -0.77 -3.59
N THR A 11 -8.79 -1.69 -3.65
CA THR A 11 -9.06 -2.63 -2.55
C THR A 11 -7.83 -3.48 -2.25
N ASP A 12 -7.20 -4.05 -3.27
CA ASP A 12 -6.01 -4.90 -3.11
C ASP A 12 -4.83 -4.11 -2.54
N LEU A 13 -4.61 -2.88 -3.04
CA LEU A 13 -3.60 -1.99 -2.49
C LEU A 13 -3.84 -1.73 -1.00
N LEU A 14 -5.08 -1.41 -0.61
CA LEU A 14 -5.42 -1.16 0.79
C LEU A 14 -5.19 -2.38 1.67
N GLU A 15 -5.54 -3.58 1.20
CA GLU A 15 -5.31 -4.83 1.93
C GLU A 15 -3.82 -5.10 2.12
N VAL A 16 -3.02 -4.96 1.06
CA VAL A 16 -1.57 -5.19 1.11
C VAL A 16 -0.86 -4.15 1.98
N ILE A 17 -1.24 -2.87 1.88
CA ILE A 17 -0.68 -1.82 2.76
C ILE A 17 -0.98 -2.13 4.23
N ASN A 18 -2.22 -2.53 4.55
CA ASN A 18 -2.59 -2.92 5.91
C ASN A 18 -1.77 -4.12 6.40
N LYS A 19 -1.55 -5.11 5.53
CA LYS A 19 -0.73 -6.29 5.84
C LYS A 19 0.72 -5.89 6.14
N ILE A 20 1.33 -5.06 5.30
CA ILE A 20 2.69 -4.54 5.47
C ILE A 20 2.82 -3.79 6.80
N LEU A 21 1.88 -2.89 7.10
CA LEU A 21 1.89 -2.12 8.34
C LEU A 21 1.84 -3.04 9.57
N LYS A 22 1.03 -4.10 9.53
CA LYS A 22 0.89 -5.06 10.64
C LYS A 22 2.03 -6.09 10.71
N SER A 23 2.77 -6.31 9.63
CA SER A 23 3.84 -7.31 9.56
C SER A 23 5.19 -6.82 10.12
N GLY A 24 5.16 -5.94 11.13
CA GLY A 24 6.36 -5.43 11.78
C GLY A 24 6.94 -4.16 11.16
N PHE A 25 6.12 -3.37 10.45
CA PHE A 25 6.53 -2.05 9.96
C PHE A 25 6.97 -1.15 11.13
N LYS A 26 8.05 -0.39 10.91
CA LYS A 26 8.56 0.58 11.88
C LYS A 26 8.35 2.00 11.35
N ASN A 27 7.78 2.87 12.18
CA ASN A 27 7.70 4.29 11.85
C ASN A 27 9.08 4.98 11.88
N ARG A 28 9.13 6.27 11.52
CA ARG A 28 10.31 7.13 11.61
C ARG A 28 10.99 7.17 12.99
N GLN A 29 10.30 6.81 14.07
CA GLN A 29 10.84 6.72 15.42
C GLN A 29 11.36 5.31 15.76
N HIS A 30 11.47 4.43 14.77
CA HIS A 30 11.83 3.01 14.91
C HIS A 30 10.88 2.21 15.81
N ARG A 31 9.64 2.67 15.98
CA ARG A 31 8.60 1.99 16.77
C ARG A 31 7.74 1.11 15.87
N LEU A 32 7.43 -0.08 16.36
CA LEU A 32 6.57 -1.03 15.66
C LEU A 32 5.13 -0.55 15.67
N VAL A 33 4.48 -0.66 14.52
CA VAL A 33 3.03 -0.50 14.39
C VAL A 33 2.34 -1.68 15.06
N ASP A 34 1.41 -1.38 15.96
CA ASP A 34 0.56 -2.35 16.67
C ASP A 34 -0.81 -2.45 16.00
N THR A 35 -1.45 -1.31 15.76
CA THR A 35 -2.75 -1.25 15.08
C THR A 35 -2.78 -0.16 14.03
N VAL A 36 -3.62 -0.38 13.02
CA VAL A 36 -3.86 0.56 11.92
C VAL A 36 -5.30 1.03 12.08
N GLU A 37 -5.48 2.32 12.36
CA GLU A 37 -6.80 2.94 12.57
C GLU A 37 -7.42 3.37 11.23
N GLN A 38 -6.60 3.96 10.36
CA GLN A 38 -7.05 4.47 9.07
C GLN A 38 -5.95 4.34 8.02
N VAL A 39 -6.32 3.97 6.79
CA VAL A 39 -5.46 4.01 5.61
C VAL A 39 -6.23 4.73 4.50
N GLN A 40 -5.62 5.75 3.90
CA GLN A 40 -6.20 6.50 2.79
C GLN A 40 -5.16 6.70 1.70
N ILE A 41 -5.45 6.19 0.50
CA ILE A 41 -4.66 6.45 -0.71
C ILE A 41 -5.03 7.85 -1.20
N GLN A 42 -4.05 8.76 -1.22
CA GLN A 42 -4.19 10.16 -1.64
C GLN A 42 -3.87 10.35 -3.12
N ASN A 43 -2.87 9.62 -3.61
CA ASN A 43 -2.42 9.69 -5.00
C ASN A 43 -1.96 8.32 -5.46
N TYR A 44 -2.15 8.05 -6.75
CA TYR A 44 -1.62 6.90 -7.47
C TYR A 44 -1.75 7.15 -8.97
N GLU A 45 -0.89 6.52 -9.76
CA GLU A 45 -0.92 6.57 -11.21
C GLU A 45 -0.90 5.14 -11.75
N ILE A 46 -1.76 4.85 -12.73
CA ILE A 46 -1.82 3.55 -13.40
C ILE A 46 -1.31 3.74 -14.83
N VAL A 47 -0.32 2.93 -15.20
CA VAL A 47 0.28 2.92 -16.54
C VAL A 47 0.18 1.51 -17.09
N GLU A 48 -0.37 1.38 -18.30
CA GLU A 48 -0.41 0.12 -19.04
C GLU A 48 0.97 -0.18 -19.62
N ASP A 49 1.40 -1.44 -19.60
CA ASP A 49 2.65 -1.82 -20.27
C ASP A 49 2.47 -1.81 -21.80
N GLU A 50 3.40 -1.20 -22.52
CA GLU A 50 3.32 -1.08 -23.98
C GLU A 50 3.46 -2.43 -24.71
N ASN A 51 4.09 -3.41 -24.07
CA ASN A 51 4.42 -4.72 -24.63
C ASN A 51 3.50 -5.85 -24.11
N ASP A 52 2.90 -5.69 -22.93
CA ASP A 52 2.01 -6.68 -22.30
C ASP A 52 0.67 -6.04 -21.89
N ARG A 53 -0.39 -6.31 -22.66
CA ARG A 53 -1.75 -5.80 -22.38
C ARG A 53 -2.37 -6.37 -21.11
N ASP A 54 -1.87 -7.50 -20.64
CA ASP A 54 -2.35 -8.14 -19.41
C ASP A 54 -1.57 -7.60 -18.19
N LEU A 55 -0.69 -6.61 -18.35
CA LEU A 55 0.15 -6.04 -17.29
C LEU A 55 -0.05 -4.52 -17.18
N ILE A 56 -0.27 -4.07 -15.95
CA ILE A 56 -0.27 -2.65 -15.60
C ILE A 56 0.69 -2.41 -14.43
N TYR A 57 1.18 -1.18 -14.33
CA TYR A 57 2.00 -0.71 -13.23
C TYR A 57 1.29 0.41 -12.48
N VAL A 58 1.22 0.27 -11.16
CA VAL A 58 0.76 1.34 -10.27
C VAL A 58 1.94 1.98 -9.59
N HIS A 59 2.11 3.30 -9.75
CA HIS A 59 3.22 4.05 -9.16
C HIS A 59 2.76 5.39 -8.58
N ASN A 60 3.71 6.17 -8.06
CA ASN A 60 3.46 7.44 -7.37
C ASN A 60 2.39 7.34 -6.27
N ILE A 61 2.36 6.19 -5.59
CA ILE A 61 1.38 5.87 -4.57
C ILE A 61 1.73 6.64 -3.31
N LEU A 62 0.82 7.52 -2.89
CA LEU A 62 0.92 8.28 -1.66
C LEU A 62 -0.22 7.86 -0.74
N VAL A 63 0.13 7.41 0.46
CA VAL A 63 -0.85 6.92 1.43
C VAL A 63 -0.69 7.67 2.74
N THR A 64 -1.77 8.22 3.26
CA THR A 64 -1.81 8.76 4.62
C THR A 64 -2.45 7.73 5.53
N THR A 65 -1.79 7.42 6.64
CA THR A 65 -2.32 6.45 7.61
C THR A 65 -2.13 6.94 9.03
N ARG A 66 -3.14 6.62 9.85
CA ARG A 66 -3.10 6.81 11.29
C ARG A 66 -2.94 5.44 11.93
N VAL A 67 -1.88 5.31 12.73
CA VAL A 67 -1.48 4.05 13.36
C VAL A 67 -1.31 4.25 14.85
N PHE A 68 -1.41 3.18 15.63
CA PHE A 68 -0.88 3.15 17.00
C PHE A 68 0.41 2.35 17.01
N VAL A 69 1.44 2.93 17.62
CA VAL A 69 2.75 2.31 17.78
C VAL A 69 3.00 1.93 19.23
N ILE A 70 3.81 0.89 19.43
CA ILE A 70 4.22 0.42 20.76
C ILE A 70 5.32 1.33 21.30
N PHE A 71 5.03 2.06 22.38
CA PHE A 71 5.99 2.92 23.05
C PHE A 71 6.72 2.18 24.18
N SER A 72 5.97 1.40 24.95
CA SER A 72 6.42 0.42 25.94
C SER A 72 5.40 -0.73 26.02
N GLU A 73 5.64 -1.76 26.84
CA GLU A 73 4.75 -2.93 26.97
C GLU A 73 3.29 -2.57 27.25
N ASP A 74 3.05 -1.49 28.02
CA ASP A 74 1.70 -1.05 28.40
C ASP A 74 1.26 0.29 27.78
N ALA A 75 2.11 0.93 26.95
CA ALA A 75 1.81 2.25 26.38
C ALA A 75 1.81 2.23 24.86
N LYS A 76 0.68 2.66 24.29
CA LYS A 76 0.50 2.91 22.86
C LYS A 76 0.38 4.40 22.60
N SER A 77 0.93 4.85 21.49
CA SER A 77 0.79 6.24 21.04
C SER A 77 0.31 6.26 19.60
N SER A 78 -0.58 7.20 19.26
CA SER A 78 -1.00 7.40 17.88
C SER A 78 0.06 8.18 17.11
N ASP A 79 0.34 7.74 15.89
CA ASP A 79 1.21 8.45 14.96
C ASP A 79 0.51 8.56 13.60
N ASN A 80 0.71 9.70 12.94
CA ASN A 80 0.30 9.89 11.55
C ASN A 80 1.55 9.68 10.71
N ILE A 81 1.46 8.75 9.76
CA ILE A 81 2.56 8.46 8.84
C ILE A 81 2.07 8.57 7.39
N ILE A 82 3.00 8.94 6.53
CA ILE A 82 2.84 9.02 5.08
C ILE A 82 3.67 7.89 4.50
N LEU A 83 3.05 6.99 3.73
CA LEU A 83 3.76 5.94 3.02
C LEU A 83 3.89 6.30 1.54
N LYS A 84 5.04 5.94 0.97
CA LYS A 84 5.26 5.95 -0.48
C LYS A 84 5.77 4.59 -0.95
N ASN A 85 5.34 4.19 -2.15
CA ASN A 85 5.88 3.00 -2.79
C ASN A 85 7.32 3.27 -3.25
N GLN A 86 8.21 2.30 -3.06
CA GLN A 86 9.62 2.44 -3.47
C GLN A 86 9.81 2.20 -4.98
N LYS A 87 8.99 1.30 -5.55
CA LYS A 87 9.03 0.90 -6.95
C LYS A 87 7.61 0.78 -7.49
N PRO A 88 7.39 0.89 -8.81
CA PRO A 88 6.11 0.57 -9.43
C PRO A 88 5.64 -0.83 -9.04
N ILE A 89 4.36 -0.98 -8.76
CA ILE A 89 3.74 -2.24 -8.36
C ILE A 89 3.04 -2.83 -9.59
N PRO A 90 3.47 -4.01 -10.07
CA PRO A 90 2.81 -4.71 -11.15
C PRO A 90 1.48 -5.32 -10.69
N PHE A 91 0.48 -5.20 -11.57
CA PHE A 91 -0.78 -5.92 -11.50
C PHE A 91 -0.97 -6.69 -12.79
N ARG A 92 -1.28 -7.98 -12.67
CA ARG A 92 -1.48 -8.87 -13.80
C ARG A 92 -2.95 -9.22 -13.94
N TYR A 93 -3.47 -9.13 -15.16
CA TYR A 93 -4.84 -9.50 -15.46
C TYR A 93 -4.99 -11.01 -15.44
N ASN A 94 -5.85 -11.50 -14.55
CA ASN A 94 -6.22 -12.89 -14.44
C ASN A 94 -7.52 -13.14 -15.22
N LYS A 95 -7.39 -13.93 -16.30
CA LYS A 95 -8.48 -14.27 -17.22
C LYS A 95 -9.55 -15.16 -16.57
N ASP A 96 -9.19 -15.97 -15.58
CA ASP A 96 -10.10 -16.91 -14.93
C ASP A 96 -11.13 -16.18 -14.06
N ILE A 97 -10.74 -15.04 -13.47
CA ILE A 97 -11.59 -14.23 -12.58
C ILE A 97 -11.98 -12.86 -13.17
N ASP A 98 -11.62 -12.60 -14.44
CA ASP A 98 -11.86 -11.34 -15.17
C ASP A 98 -11.48 -10.09 -14.35
N ASN A 99 -10.29 -10.09 -13.72
CA ASN A 99 -9.81 -8.97 -12.89
C ASN A 99 -8.27 -8.90 -12.84
N TYR A 100 -7.75 -7.74 -12.46
CA TYR A 100 -6.34 -7.55 -12.11
C TYR A 100 -6.03 -8.08 -10.71
N GLU A 101 -4.86 -8.69 -10.55
CA GLU A 101 -4.31 -9.16 -9.29
C GLU A 101 -2.94 -8.52 -9.04
N ILE A 102 -2.69 -8.15 -7.78
CA ILE A 102 -1.43 -7.56 -7.35
C ILE A 102 -0.35 -8.63 -7.18
N GLU A 103 0.87 -8.36 -7.65
CA GLU A 103 2.03 -9.22 -7.34
C GLU A 103 2.62 -8.82 -5.97
N GLU A 104 2.01 -9.29 -4.87
CA GLU A 104 2.30 -8.84 -3.49
C GLU A 104 3.80 -8.83 -3.11
N GLU A 105 4.59 -9.78 -3.61
CA GLU A 105 6.02 -9.92 -3.29
C GLU A 105 6.87 -8.73 -3.75
N THR A 106 6.35 -7.95 -4.68
CA THR A 106 7.02 -6.76 -5.23
C THR A 106 6.68 -5.48 -4.48
N VAL A 107 5.75 -5.54 -3.53
CA VAL A 107 5.17 -4.37 -2.88
C VAL A 107 6.04 -3.94 -1.69
N PHE A 108 6.72 -2.81 -1.87
CA PHE A 108 7.54 -2.21 -0.82
C PHE A 108 7.15 -0.76 -0.58
N PHE A 109 6.77 -0.46 0.66
CA PHE A 109 6.47 0.89 1.14
C PHE A 109 7.48 1.33 2.19
N PHE A 110 7.79 2.62 2.19
CA PHE A 110 8.60 3.24 3.23
C PHE A 110 7.85 4.42 3.86
N ASP A 111 8.23 4.74 5.10
CA ASP A 111 7.75 5.93 5.78
C ASP A 111 8.39 7.17 5.11
N ALA A 112 7.57 7.90 4.36
CA ALA A 112 7.88 9.16 3.71
C ALA A 112 7.48 10.37 4.57
N THR A 113 7.21 10.16 5.86
CA THR A 113 7.04 11.24 6.83
C THR A 113 8.41 11.82 7.16
N THR A 114 8.91 12.63 6.23
CA THR A 114 10.25 13.23 6.34
C THR A 114 10.22 14.52 7.16
N PHE A 115 11.02 14.50 8.23
CA PHE A 115 11.94 15.49 8.83
C PHE A 115 11.75 16.99 8.52
#